data_AF-A0A8S8Y1V6-F1
#
_entry.id   AF-A0A8S8Y1V6-F1
#
_cell.length_a   1.000
_cell.length_b   1.000
_cell.length_c   1.000
_cell.angle_alpha   90.00
_cell.angle_beta   90.00
_cell.angle_gamma   90.00
#
_symmetry.space_group_name_H-M   'P 1'
#
loop_
_entity.id
_entity.type
_entity.pdbx_description
1 polymer ?
#
loop_
_entity_poly.entity_id
_entity_poly.type
_entity_poly.pdbx_seq_one_letter_code
_entity_poly.pdbx_strand_id
1 'polypeptide(L)'
;MAEDFKKYEYDVIVIGAGGAGAPCCNRRQREVALKLAIITKSLLGKAHTVMAEGGCAAALQNADPRDGWKVHFHDTMKGSKWLANWQMAEYHAKEAPDRVRELEQWGAVFDRTNKESDQSKKLRWTYIPTTSPRWRCNWFGDNSHAPRARNS
;
A
#
# COMPACT_ATOMS: atom_id res chain seq x y z
N MET A 1 -26.87 -34.29 -14.96
CA MET A 1 -25.96 -34.75 -13.88
C MET A 1 -25.98 -33.68 -12.81
N ALA A 2 -26.34 -34.02 -11.58
CA ALA A 2 -26.25 -33.07 -10.48
C ALA A 2 -24.77 -32.99 -10.08
N GLU A 3 -24.14 -31.85 -10.33
CA GLU A 3 -22.77 -31.62 -9.89
C GLU A 3 -22.72 -31.58 -8.35
N ASP A 4 -21.77 -32.30 -7.77
CA ASP A 4 -21.62 -32.47 -6.33
C ASP A 4 -20.82 -31.26 -5.78
N PHE A 5 -21.53 -30.28 -5.20
CA PHE A 5 -20.91 -29.05 -4.71
C PHE A 5 -20.65 -29.12 -3.20
N LYS A 6 -19.40 -28.85 -2.80
CA LYS A 6 -19.02 -28.73 -1.39
C LYS A 6 -19.33 -27.33 -0.86
N LYS A 7 -20.14 -27.25 0.20
CA LYS A 7 -20.56 -26.00 0.86
C LYS A 7 -19.69 -25.72 2.07
N TYR A 8 -19.40 -24.43 2.31
CA TYR A 8 -18.67 -23.95 3.48
C TYR A 8 -19.35 -22.71 4.04
N GLU A 9 -19.44 -22.60 5.37
CA GLU A 9 -20.06 -21.47 6.06
C GLU A 9 -19.00 -20.54 6.66
N TYR A 10 -19.13 -19.23 6.39
CA TYR A 10 -18.26 -18.15 6.81
C TYR A 10 -19.08 -16.87 7.06
N ASP A 11 -18.62 -16.01 7.96
CA ASP A 11 -19.30 -14.74 8.26
C ASP A 11 -19.03 -13.69 7.19
N VAL A 12 -17.79 -13.68 6.68
CA VAL A 12 -17.33 -12.73 5.67
C VAL A 12 -16.43 -13.45 4.67
N ILE A 13 -16.70 -13.22 3.38
CA ILE A 13 -15.91 -13.76 2.27
C ILE A 13 -15.29 -12.60 1.51
N VAL A 14 -13.97 -12.63 1.35
CA VAL A 14 -13.21 -11.65 0.57
C VAL A 14 -12.66 -12.32 -0.68
N ILE A 15 -12.99 -11.76 -1.84
CA ILE A 15 -12.53 -12.26 -3.12
C ILE A 15 -11.36 -11.40 -3.59
N GLY A 16 -10.17 -11.98 -3.56
CA GLY A 16 -8.91 -11.36 -3.94
C GLY A 16 -7.98 -11.13 -2.74
N ALA A 17 -6.76 -11.67 -2.83
CA ALA A 17 -5.72 -11.54 -1.81
C ALA A 17 -4.64 -10.51 -2.18
N GLY A 18 -5.03 -9.45 -2.91
CA GLY A 18 -4.13 -8.36 -3.26
C GLY A 18 -3.98 -7.32 -2.14
N GLY A 19 -3.31 -6.22 -2.44
CA GLY A 19 -3.08 -5.09 -1.52
C GLY A 19 -4.34 -4.39 -0.98
N ALA A 20 -5.55 -4.75 -1.43
CA ALA A 20 -6.80 -4.31 -0.82
C ALA A 20 -7.42 -5.39 0.10
N GLY A 21 -7.49 -6.64 -0.39
CA GLY A 21 -8.19 -7.72 0.30
C GLY A 21 -7.44 -8.30 1.50
N ALA A 22 -6.14 -8.56 1.35
CA ALA A 22 -5.32 -9.07 2.46
C ALA A 22 -5.28 -8.12 3.68
N PRO A 23 -5.01 -6.81 3.52
CA PRO A 23 -5.01 -5.89 4.65
C PRO A 23 -6.42 -5.68 5.24
N CYS A 24 -7.47 -5.71 4.41
CA CYS A 24 -8.86 -5.66 4.90
C CYS A 24 -9.18 -6.84 5.83
N CYS A 25 -8.81 -8.07 5.43
CA CYS A 25 -9.04 -9.26 6.25
C CYS A 25 -8.25 -9.23 7.56
N ASN A 26 -6.97 -8.86 7.50
CA ASN A 26 -6.13 -8.74 8.69
C ASN A 26 -6.70 -7.71 9.68
N ARG A 27 -7.11 -6.54 9.18
CA ARG A 27 -7.75 -5.52 10.01
C ARG A 27 -9.04 -6.02 10.64
N ARG A 28 -9.91 -6.66 9.83
CA ARG A 28 -11.21 -7.16 10.31
C ARG A 28 -11.06 -8.24 11.37
N GLN A 29 -10.11 -9.16 11.20
CA GLN A 29 -9.80 -10.21 12.18
C GLN A 29 -9.30 -9.64 13.53
N ARG A 30 -8.61 -8.49 13.50
CA ARG A 30 -8.11 -7.81 14.70
C ARG A 30 -9.19 -7.02 15.43
N GLU A 31 -10.13 -6.42 14.69
CA GLU A 31 -11.25 -5.67 15.26
C GLU A 31 -12.32 -6.61 15.83
N VAL A 32 -12.62 -7.72 15.14
CA VAL A 32 -13.67 -8.66 15.51
C VAL A 32 -13.22 -10.09 15.21
N ALA A 33 -13.43 -11.00 16.15
CA ALA A 33 -13.22 -12.43 15.94
C ALA A 33 -14.34 -13.00 15.05
N LEU A 34 -14.18 -12.86 13.73
CA LEU A 34 -15.09 -13.42 12.71
C LEU A 34 -14.43 -14.57 11.96
N LYS A 35 -15.25 -15.48 11.43
CA LYS A 35 -14.81 -16.54 10.52
C LYS A 35 -14.70 -15.98 9.11
N LEU A 36 -13.49 -15.56 8.74
CA LEU A 36 -13.15 -14.95 7.45
C LEU A 36 -12.60 -15.97 6.44
N ALA A 37 -13.06 -15.89 5.19
CA ALA A 37 -12.48 -16.63 4.06
C ALA A 37 -11.92 -15.68 3.01
N ILE A 38 -10.70 -15.94 2.54
CA ILE A 38 -10.09 -15.23 1.40
C ILE A 38 -10.00 -16.19 0.23
N ILE A 39 -10.62 -15.83 -0.89
CA ILE A 39 -10.62 -16.63 -2.11
C ILE A 39 -9.82 -15.88 -3.16
N THR A 40 -8.82 -16.53 -3.75
CA THR A 40 -7.99 -15.97 -4.81
C THR A 40 -7.78 -17.00 -5.91
N LYS A 41 -7.77 -16.55 -7.16
CA LYS A 41 -7.49 -17.40 -8.33
C LYS A 41 -6.03 -17.88 -8.35
N SER A 42 -5.11 -17.10 -7.79
CA SER A 42 -3.68 -17.36 -7.79
C SER A 42 -3.12 -17.44 -6.37
N LEU A 43 -1.88 -17.90 -6.23
CA LEU A 43 -1.17 -18.00 -4.96
C LEU A 43 -1.13 -16.64 -4.24
N LEU A 44 -1.23 -16.68 -2.91
CA LEU A 44 -0.99 -15.51 -2.05
C LEU A 44 0.38 -14.91 -2.39
N GLY A 45 0.43 -13.59 -2.58
CA GLY A 45 1.66 -12.89 -2.96
C GLY A 45 1.98 -12.86 -4.47
N LYS A 46 1.11 -13.38 -5.35
CA LYS A 46 1.21 -13.18 -6.82
C LYS A 46 0.15 -12.23 -7.39
N ALA A 47 -0.44 -11.39 -6.54
CA ALA A 47 -1.35 -10.35 -7.00
C ALA A 47 -0.58 -9.27 -7.76
N HIS A 48 -1.22 -8.62 -8.73
CA HIS A 48 -0.58 -7.55 -9.53
C HIS A 48 -0.05 -6.38 -8.68
N THR A 49 -0.50 -6.26 -7.43
CA THR A 49 0.02 -5.29 -6.45
C THR A 49 1.50 -5.49 -6.13
N VAL A 50 2.09 -6.65 -6.41
CA VAL A 50 3.55 -6.86 -6.23
C VAL A 50 4.39 -6.11 -7.26
N MET A 51 3.79 -5.71 -8.39
CA MET A 51 4.46 -4.95 -9.44
C MET A 51 4.36 -3.43 -9.22
N ALA A 52 3.82 -2.98 -8.09
CA ALA A 52 3.69 -1.56 -7.79
C ALA A 52 5.04 -0.98 -7.36
N GLU A 53 5.60 -0.07 -8.17
CA GLU A 53 6.91 0.56 -7.92
C GLU A 53 6.80 1.95 -7.29
N GLY A 54 5.72 2.69 -7.58
CA GLY A 54 5.54 4.09 -7.16
C GLY A 54 5.02 4.29 -5.74
N GLY A 55 4.89 3.21 -4.95
CA GLY A 55 4.37 3.10 -3.59
C GLY A 55 3.00 3.77 -3.33
N CYS A 56 2.77 4.27 -2.11
CA CYS A 56 1.45 4.70 -1.61
C CYS A 56 1.44 6.18 -1.20
N ALA A 57 0.59 6.97 -1.85
CA ALA A 57 0.47 8.40 -1.58
C ALA A 57 -0.32 8.64 -0.29
N ALA A 58 0.30 9.30 0.70
CA ALA A 58 -0.34 9.69 1.94
C ALA A 58 0.26 10.98 2.50
N ALA A 59 -0.60 11.89 2.98
CA ALA A 59 -0.20 13.19 3.54
C ALA A 59 0.40 13.03 4.95
N LEU A 60 1.64 12.53 5.02
CA LEU A 60 2.34 12.20 6.28
C LEU A 60 3.19 13.35 6.84
N GLN A 61 3.32 14.48 6.12
CA GLN A 61 4.14 15.65 6.52
C GLN A 61 5.64 15.37 6.77
N ASN A 62 6.13 14.19 6.39
CA ASN A 62 7.51 13.81 6.70
C ASN A 62 8.55 14.46 5.76
N ALA A 63 8.18 14.69 4.51
CA ALA A 63 9.05 15.30 3.50
C ALA A 63 8.79 16.79 3.31
N ASP A 64 7.53 17.21 3.20
CA ASP A 64 7.14 18.63 3.20
C ASP A 64 6.20 18.89 4.39
N PRO A 65 6.57 19.79 5.33
CA PRO A 65 5.71 20.13 6.47
C PRO A 65 4.41 20.85 6.06
N ARG A 66 4.31 21.32 4.82
CA ARG A 66 3.10 21.95 4.26
C ARG A 66 2.13 20.93 3.68
N ASP A 67 2.53 19.66 3.59
CA ASP A 67 1.65 18.61 3.11
C ASP A 67 0.50 18.42 4.10
N GLY A 68 -0.70 18.20 3.60
CA GLY A 68 -1.88 18.10 4.44
C GLY A 68 -3.03 17.48 3.66
N TRP A 69 -3.98 16.88 4.36
CA TRP A 69 -5.10 16.18 3.73
C TRP A 69 -5.87 17.06 2.73
N LYS A 70 -5.94 18.38 2.97
CA LYS A 70 -6.59 19.34 2.06
C LYS A 70 -5.85 19.48 0.72
N VAL A 71 -4.52 19.49 0.76
CA VAL A 71 -3.66 19.56 -0.44
C VAL A 71 -3.78 18.26 -1.21
N HIS A 72 -3.67 17.13 -0.52
CA HIS A 72 -3.84 15.79 -1.11
C HIS A 72 -5.23 15.60 -1.75
N PHE A 73 -6.29 16.08 -1.09
CA PHE A 73 -7.64 16.08 -1.63
C PHE A 73 -7.75 16.92 -2.91
N HIS A 74 -7.23 18.15 -2.87
CA HIS A 74 -7.23 19.04 -4.03
C HIS A 74 -6.48 18.41 -5.22
N ASP A 75 -5.31 17.81 -4.99
CA ASP A 75 -4.53 17.17 -6.04
C ASP A 75 -5.22 15.92 -6.60
N THR A 76 -5.92 15.17 -5.75
CA THR A 76 -6.75 14.02 -6.18
C THR A 76 -7.89 14.48 -7.08
N MET A 77 -8.62 15.53 -6.68
CA MET A 77 -9.73 16.07 -7.45
C MET A 77 -9.25 16.65 -8.79
N LYS A 78 -8.17 17.43 -8.78
CA LYS A 78 -7.55 17.98 -9.97
C LYS A 78 -7.02 16.89 -10.91
N GLY A 79 -6.35 15.87 -10.38
CA GLY A 79 -5.85 14.72 -11.13
C GLY A 79 -6.96 13.90 -11.78
N SER A 80 -8.12 13.78 -11.10
CA SER A 80 -9.31 13.12 -11.65
C SER A 80 -10.09 13.94 -12.69
N LYS A 81 -9.63 15.16 -13.03
CA LYS A 81 -10.36 16.13 -13.84
C LYS A 81 -11.76 16.44 -13.28
N TRP A 82 -11.90 16.44 -11.95
CA TRP A 82 -13.16 16.67 -11.22
C TRP A 82 -14.27 15.65 -11.48
N LEU A 83 -13.92 14.48 -12.03
CA LEU A 83 -14.87 13.38 -12.26
C LEU A 83 -14.95 12.40 -11.09
N ALA A 84 -13.99 12.43 -10.16
CA ALA A 84 -14.03 11.60 -8.97
C ALA A 84 -15.18 12.01 -8.04
N ASN A 85 -15.75 11.03 -7.33
CA ASN A 85 -16.64 11.31 -6.22
C ASN A 85 -15.87 12.03 -5.10
N TRP A 86 -16.24 13.28 -4.84
CA TRP A 86 -15.58 14.15 -3.88
C TRP A 86 -15.61 13.58 -2.45
N GLN A 87 -16.68 12.88 -2.06
CA GLN A 87 -16.79 12.31 -0.71
C GLN A 87 -15.73 11.21 -0.52
N MET A 88 -15.62 10.32 -1.51
CA MET A 88 -14.64 9.23 -1.47
C MET A 88 -13.21 9.77 -1.53
N ALA A 89 -12.96 10.81 -2.33
CA ALA A 89 -11.65 11.46 -2.38
C ALA A 89 -11.29 12.14 -1.04
N GLU A 90 -12.26 12.75 -0.36
CA GLU A 90 -12.05 13.36 0.96
C GLU A 90 -11.74 12.29 2.02
N TYR A 91 -12.50 11.20 2.05
CA TYR A 91 -12.21 10.07 2.96
C TYR A 91 -10.83 9.47 2.69
N HIS A 92 -10.49 9.25 1.41
CA HIS A 92 -9.18 8.75 1.03
C HIS A 92 -8.04 9.65 1.54
N ALA A 93 -8.15 10.96 1.32
CA ALA A 93 -7.13 11.93 1.74
C ALA A 93 -6.97 12.02 3.27
N LYS A 94 -8.07 11.88 4.02
CA LYS A 94 -8.05 11.90 5.49
C LYS A 94 -7.51 10.61 6.10
N GLU A 95 -7.90 9.46 5.56
CA GLU A 95 -7.57 8.16 6.15
C GLU A 95 -6.22 7.59 5.68
N ALA A 96 -5.74 7.95 4.48
CA ALA A 96 -4.47 7.49 3.93
C ALA A 96 -3.28 7.54 4.91
N PRO A 97 -3.01 8.65 5.63
CA PRO A 97 -1.87 8.69 6.56
C PRO A 97 -1.97 7.66 7.69
N ASP A 98 -3.17 7.43 8.24
CA ASP A 98 -3.36 6.46 9.30
C ASP A 98 -3.25 5.02 8.79
N ARG A 99 -3.74 4.75 7.57
CA ARG A 99 -3.57 3.42 6.93
C ARG A 99 -2.09 3.10 6.66
N VAL A 100 -1.29 4.08 6.23
CA VAL A 100 0.14 3.87 6.00
C VAL A 100 0.89 3.58 7.30
N ARG A 101 0.57 4.29 8.39
CA ARG A 101 1.14 4.01 9.72
C ARG A 101 0.76 2.61 10.23
N GLU A 102 -0.46 2.18 9.98
CA GLU A 102 -0.92 0.83 10.33
C GLU A 102 -0.14 -0.25 9.55
N LEU A 103 0.13 -0.03 8.26
CA LEU A 103 0.96 -0.93 7.45
C LEU A 103 2.39 -1.03 7.98
N GLU A 104 2.98 0.08 8.44
CA GLU A 104 4.29 0.08 9.09
C GLU A 104 4.28 -0.77 10.37
N GLN A 105 3.22 -0.68 11.18
CA GLN A 105 3.05 -1.50 12.39
C GLN A 105 2.92 -2.99 12.08
N TRP A 106 2.37 -3.34 10.91
CA TRP A 106 2.30 -4.74 10.45
C TRP A 106 3.62 -5.25 9.89
N GLY A 107 4.64 -4.40 9.74
CA GLY A 107 5.98 -4.76 9.28
C GLY A 107 6.26 -4.40 7.82
N ALA A 108 5.45 -3.55 7.18
CA ALA A 108 5.79 -3.00 5.86
C ALA A 108 7.07 -2.15 5.95
N VAL A 109 8.06 -2.47 5.12
CA VAL A 109 9.34 -1.77 5.10
C VAL A 109 9.23 -0.58 4.17
N PHE A 110 9.25 0.62 4.74
CA PHE A 110 9.31 1.87 3.99
C PHE A 110 10.71 2.50 4.06
N ASP A 111 11.10 3.18 3.00
CA ASP A 111 12.34 3.94 2.95
C ASP A 111 12.34 5.08 3.97
N ARG A 112 13.49 5.34 4.60
CA ARG A 112 13.62 6.28 5.73
C ARG A 112 14.32 7.56 5.31
N THR A 113 13.89 8.72 5.82
CA THR A 113 14.53 10.02 5.50
C THR A 113 15.82 10.21 6.31
N ASN A 114 16.91 10.69 5.69
CA ASN A 114 18.14 11.08 6.40
C ASN A 114 17.87 12.42 7.08
N LYS A 115 17.30 12.38 8.28
CA LYS A 115 17.40 13.46 9.25
C LYS A 115 18.20 12.90 10.43
N GLU A 116 19.49 13.20 10.40
CA GLU A 116 20.43 13.06 11.50
C GLU A 116 19.84 13.84 12.70
N SER A 117 19.83 13.25 13.91
CA SER A 117 19.15 13.73 15.13
C SER A 117 17.63 13.51 15.25
N ASP A 118 17.17 12.26 15.17
CA ASP A 118 16.24 11.73 16.18
C ASP A 118 16.07 10.22 16.02
N GLN A 119 16.21 9.45 17.09
CA GLN A 119 15.96 8.00 17.06
C GLN A 119 14.45 7.65 16.97
N SER A 120 13.58 8.65 16.73
CA SER A 120 12.17 8.49 16.40
C SER A 120 11.87 8.82 14.92
N LYS A 121 12.18 7.84 14.06
CA LYS A 121 11.25 7.24 13.08
C LYS A 121 10.36 8.22 12.27
N LYS A 122 10.84 8.71 11.11
CA LYS A 122 10.01 9.37 10.08
C LYS A 122 10.29 8.86 8.66
N LEU A 123 9.21 8.49 7.97
CA LEU A 123 9.14 7.89 6.62
C LEU A 123 9.69 8.85 5.55
N ARG A 124 10.38 8.34 4.52
CA ARG A 124 10.71 9.09 3.30
C ARG A 124 9.62 8.84 2.27
N TRP A 125 8.92 9.90 1.89
CA TRP A 125 8.12 9.98 0.67
C TRP A 125 8.49 11.28 -0.02
N THR A 126 9.20 11.22 -1.13
CA THR A 126 9.40 12.40 -1.98
C THR A 126 8.03 12.80 -2.51
N TYR A 127 7.51 13.96 -2.11
CA TYR A 127 6.41 14.62 -2.82
C TYR A 127 6.85 14.77 -4.28
N ILE A 128 6.20 14.04 -5.20
CA ILE A 128 6.44 14.17 -6.64
C ILE A 128 5.43 15.20 -7.15
N PRO A 129 5.83 16.46 -7.41
CA PRO A 129 4.96 17.39 -8.11
C PRO A 129 4.62 16.80 -9.49
N THR A 130 3.32 16.83 -9.84
CA THR A 130 2.74 16.24 -11.05
C THR A 130 3.26 16.82 -12.39
N THR A 131 4.27 17.68 -12.36
CA THR A 131 4.81 18.40 -13.52
C THR A 131 6.10 17.81 -14.12
N SER A 132 6.72 16.76 -13.58
CA SER A 132 7.97 16.21 -14.15
C SER A 132 7.74 14.94 -14.99
N PRO A 133 8.02 14.95 -16.31
CA PRO A 133 7.75 13.83 -17.21
C PRO A 133 8.92 12.83 -17.35
N ARG A 134 9.80 12.70 -16.35
CA ARG A 134 11.05 11.94 -16.52
C ARG A 134 11.54 11.35 -15.20
N TRP A 135 11.41 10.02 -15.04
CA TRP A 135 12.49 9.06 -14.75
C TRP A 135 12.03 7.79 -14.02
N ARG A 136 12.59 6.66 -14.50
CA ARG A 136 12.57 5.29 -13.96
C ARG A 136 13.40 5.19 -12.67
N CYS A 137 13.03 4.28 -11.77
CA CYS A 137 13.90 3.81 -10.68
C CYS A 137 14.37 2.37 -10.94
N ASN A 138 15.68 2.15 -10.79
CA ASN A 138 16.26 0.83 -10.61
C ASN A 138 15.84 0.30 -9.23
N TRP A 139 14.95 -0.69 -9.22
CA TRP A 139 14.55 -1.45 -8.03
C TRP A 139 15.11 -2.88 -8.07
N PHE A 140 16.35 -3.00 -8.54
CA PHE A 140 17.26 -4.08 -8.16
C PHE A 140 18.53 -3.39 -7.72
N GLY A 141 18.97 -3.66 -6.49
CA GLY A 141 20.24 -3.15 -5.99
C GLY A 141 21.36 -3.45 -7.00
N ASP A 142 22.25 -2.48 -7.16
CA ASP A 142 23.55 -2.70 -7.79
C ASP A 142 24.16 -3.96 -7.18
N ASN A 143 24.17 -5.02 -7.99
CA ASN A 143 24.62 -6.35 -7.62
C ASN A 143 26.15 -6.40 -7.66
N SER A 144 26.82 -5.46 -6.98
CA SER A 144 28.28 -5.37 -6.96
C SER A 144 28.92 -6.24 -5.88
N HIS A 145 28.13 -6.85 -5.00
CA HIS A 145 28.63 -7.70 -3.90
C HIS A 145 27.84 -9.01 -3.78
N ALA A 146 27.82 -9.81 -4.85
CA ALA A 146 27.48 -11.23 -4.74
C ALA A 146 28.77 -12.03 -4.50
N PRO A 147 28.92 -12.77 -3.38
CA PRO A 147 30.02 -13.72 -3.24
C PRO A 147 29.87 -14.82 -4.30
N ARG A 148 30.89 -14.98 -5.14
CA ARG A 148 30.97 -16.07 -6.13
C ARG A 148 30.88 -17.41 -5.42
N ALA A 149 29.78 -18.13 -5.62
CA ALA A 149 29.72 -19.55 -5.34
C ALA A 149 30.64 -20.28 -6.34
N ARG A 150 31.81 -20.71 -5.88
CA ARG A 150 32.62 -21.74 -6.56
C ARG A 150 32.06 -23.10 -6.15
N ASN A 151 31.63 -23.88 -7.13
CA ASN A 151 31.63 -25.34 -7.04
C ASN A 151 32.64 -25.85 -8.07
N SER A 152 33.40 -26.87 -7.65
CA SER A 152 34.57 -27.53 -8.27
C SER A 152 35.85 -26.69 -8.37
#